data_AF-A0AAP8GEN3-F1
#
_entry.id   AF-A0AAP8GEN3-F1
#
_cell.length_a   1.000
_cell.length_b   1.000
_cell.length_c   1.000
_cell.angle_alpha   90.00
_cell.angle_beta   90.00
_cell.angle_gamma   90.00
#
_symmetry.space_group_name_H-M   'P 1'
#
loop_
_entity.id
_entity.type
_entity.pdbx_description
1 polymer ?
#
loop_
_entity_poly.entity_id
_entity_poly.type
_entity_poly.pdbx_seq_one_letter_code
_entity_poly.pdbx_strand_id
1 'polypeptide(L)' 'HQPPLEVEAIQGFIYRRAREHNLDTPYLDTIYSFLRAYQQNM' A
#
# COMPACT_ATOMS: atom_id res chain seq x y z
N HIS A 1 -14.33 -0.56 17.39
CA HIS A 1 -13.95 -1.34 16.20
C HIS A 1 -13.67 -0.37 15.08
N GLN A 2 -12.40 -0.25 14.66
CA GLN A 2 -12.05 0.51 13.45
C GLN A 2 -12.26 -0.41 12.24
N PRO A 3 -12.91 0.06 11.16
CA PRO A 3 -13.12 -0.74 9.97
C PRO A 3 -11.80 -0.99 9.21
N PRO A 4 -11.69 -2.09 8.45
CA PRO A 4 -10.55 -2.34 7.58
C PRO A 4 -10.42 -1.26 6.50
N LEU A 5 -9.21 -1.04 6.02
CA LEU A 5 -8.92 -0.02 5.00
C LEU A 5 -9.09 -0.61 3.59
N GLU A 6 -9.38 0.25 2.61
CA GLU A 6 -9.37 -0.11 1.18
C GLU A 6 -7.94 -0.09 0.60
N VAL A 7 -6.94 -0.46 1.40
CA VAL A 7 -5.52 -0.29 1.09
C VAL A 7 -5.08 -1.04 -0.16
N GLU A 8 -5.61 -2.23 -0.40
CA GLU A 8 -5.22 -3.05 -1.55
C GLU A 8 -5.81 -2.57 -2.88
N ALA A 9 -6.98 -1.92 -2.83
CA ALA A 9 -7.66 -1.38 -4.00
C ALA A 9 -7.02 -0.06 -4.46
N ILE A 10 -6.54 0.77 -3.53
CA ILE A 10 -5.99 2.10 -3.82
C ILE A 10 -4.46 2.06 -3.81
N GLN A 11 -3.82 2.03 -2.63
CA GLN A 11 -2.36 2.12 -2.51
C GLN A 11 -1.68 0.87 -3.07
N GLY A 12 -2.25 -0.31 -2.86
CA GLY A 12 -1.74 -1.56 -3.40
C GLY A 12 -1.77 -1.61 -4.92
N PHE A 13 -2.80 -1.05 -5.56
CA PHE A 13 -2.84 -0.93 -7.03
C PHE A 13 -1.71 -0.04 -7.54
N ILE A 14 -1.54 1.15 -6.96
CA ILE A 14 -0.51 2.11 -7.39
C ILE A 14 0.89 1.53 -7.12
N TYR A 15 1.12 0.89 -5.97
CA TYR A 15 2.37 0.21 -5.64
C TYR A 15 2.73 -0.86 -6.67
N ARG A 16 1.77 -1.74 -7.04
CA ARG A 16 2.01 -2.77 -8.06
C ARG A 16 2.37 -2.16 -9.42
N ARG A 17 1.66 -1.13 -9.86
CA ARG A 17 1.99 -0.42 -11.11
C ARG A 17 3.37 0.24 -11.06
N ALA A 18 3.75 0.86 -9.94
CA ALA A 18 5.08 1.44 -9.78
C ALA A 18 6.19 0.38 -9.91
N ARG A 19 5.97 -0.82 -9.35
CA ARG A 19 6.90 -1.95 -9.49
C ARG A 19 6.97 -2.50 -10.92
N GLU A 20 5.84 -2.63 -11.62
CA GLU A 20 5.80 -3.04 -13.03
C GLU A 20 6.59 -2.11 -13.95
N HIS A 21 6.63 -0.82 -13.63
CA HIS A 21 7.35 0.20 -14.40
C HIS A 21 8.77 0.52 -13.88
N ASN A 22 9.28 -0.25 -12.90
CA ASN A 22 10.59 -0.04 -12.28
C ASN A 22 10.82 1.41 -11.78
N LEU A 23 9.79 2.02 -11.18
CA LEU A 23 9.86 3.38 -10.68
C LEU A 23 10.40 3.41 -9.25
N ASP A 24 11.24 4.41 -8.97
CA ASP A 24 11.66 4.77 -7.62
C ASP A 24 10.58 5.64 -6.95
N THR A 25 9.91 5.08 -5.95
CA THR A 25 8.74 5.70 -5.29
C THR A 25 8.82 5.60 -3.76
N PRO A 26 9.85 6.15 -3.11
CA PRO A 26 10.15 5.88 -1.69
C PRO A 26 9.02 6.28 -0.73
N TYR A 27 8.29 7.36 -1.04
CA TYR A 27 7.14 7.78 -0.23
C TYR A 27 5.95 6.82 -0.37
N LEU A 28 5.65 6.36 -1.58
CA LEU A 28 4.60 5.38 -1.84
C LEU A 28 4.91 4.06 -1.13
N ASP A 29 6.15 3.60 -1.25
CA ASP A 29 6.61 2.33 -0.67
C ASP A 29 6.48 2.36 0.87
N THR A 30 6.85 3.48 1.48
CA THR A 30 6.74 3.70 2.92
C THR A 30 5.28 3.70 3.38
N ILE A 31 4.43 4.48 2.73
CA ILE A 31 3.00 4.58 3.09
C ILE A 31 2.28 3.25 2.88
N TYR A 32 2.48 2.58 1.74
CA TYR A 32 1.86 1.28 1.48
C TYR A 32 2.30 0.24 2.50
N SER A 33 3.58 0.23 2.90
CA SER A 33 4.10 -0.71 3.91
C SER A 33 3.40 -0.55 5.26
N PHE A 34 3.23 0.68 5.76
CA PHE A 34 2.53 0.92 7.03
C PHE A 34 1.04 0.56 6.96
N LEU A 35 0.34 0.98 5.90
CA LEU A 35 -1.09 0.71 5.75
C LEU A 35 -1.36 -0.79 5.59
N ARG A 36 -0.49 -1.50 4.86
CA ARG A 36 -0.58 -2.95 4.70
C ARG A 36 -0.30 -3.69 6.01
N ALA A 37 0.69 -3.25 6.79
CA ALA A 37 0.99 -3.85 8.09
C ALA A 37 -0.18 -3.68 9.07
N TYR A 38 -0.83 -2.51 9.08
CA TYR A 38 -2.04 -2.30 9.86
C TYR A 38 -3.16 -3.26 9.45
N GLN A 39 -3.44 -3.37 8.15
CA GLN A 39 -4.47 -4.28 7.60
C GLN A 39 -4.23 -5.75 7.97
N GLN A 40 -2.98 -6.20 8.03
CA GLN A 40 -2.63 -7.58 8.37
C GLN A 40 -2.74 -7.89 9.87
N ASN A 41 -2.70 -6.85 10.72
CA ASN A 41 -2.81 -6.96 12.17
C ASN A 41 -4.24 -6.73 12.68
N MET A 42 -5.21 -6.49 11.77
CA MET A 42 -6.65 -6.49 12.05
C MET A 42 -7.24 -7.88 11.84
#